data_AF-A0A3D6ANS5-F1
#
_entry.id   AF-A0A3D6ANS5-F1
#
_cell.length_a   1.000
_cell.length_b   1.000
_cell.length_c   1.000
_cell.angle_alpha   90.00
_cell.angle_beta   90.00
_cell.angle_gamma   90.00
#
_symmetry.space_group_name_H-M   'P 1'
#
loop_
_entity.id
_entity.type
_entity.pdbx_description
1 polymer ?
#
loop_
_entity_poly.entity_id
_entity_poly.type
_entity_poly.pdbx_seq_one_letter_code
_entity_poly.pdbx_strand_id
1 'polypeptide(L)'
;MSAHQMARMAELENQAFSLMGRLHVVLRRETGRITDVEYMRIDPAYCRHLIQLALQSGQQDLQKIGERLHDIYFGEAGLFILEHPKPPLLARFSTTHATAAAPPAAAIPPAHAGSETMQPFPGSAIPDPAPPEKDRHYVGRLR
;
A
#
# COMPACT_ATOMS: atom_id res chain seq x y z
N MET A 1 -11.03 17.67 8.25
CA MET A 1 -9.83 18.54 8.32
C MET A 1 -10.23 19.95 7.97
N SER A 2 -9.74 20.96 8.69
CA SER A 2 -9.94 22.39 8.38
C SER A 2 -9.10 22.81 7.17
N ALA A 3 -9.53 23.82 6.41
CA ALA A 3 -8.80 24.32 5.23
C ALA A 3 -7.35 24.72 5.53
N HIS A 4 -7.11 25.33 6.71
CA HIS A 4 -5.76 25.67 7.17
C HIS A 4 -4.88 24.42 7.40
N GLN A 5 -5.48 23.31 7.86
CA GLN A 5 -4.74 22.06 8.04
C GLN A 5 -4.36 21.44 6.70
N MET A 6 -5.25 21.49 5.71
CA MET A 6 -4.98 21.00 4.36
C MET A 6 -3.85 21.78 3.68
N ALA A 7 -3.85 23.11 3.78
CA ALA A 7 -2.79 23.96 3.23
C ALA A 7 -1.42 23.61 3.87
N ARG A 8 -1.38 23.47 5.20
CA ARG A 8 -0.16 23.07 5.92
C ARG A 8 0.33 21.69 5.51
N MET A 9 -0.56 20.71 5.32
CA MET A 9 -0.18 19.38 4.85
C MET A 9 0.43 19.44 3.44
N ALA A 10 -0.19 20.18 2.51
CA ALA A 10 0.32 20.35 1.16
C ALA A 10 1.72 21.02 1.12
N GLU A 11 1.95 22.00 2.00
CA GLU A 11 3.28 22.63 2.15
C GLU A 11 4.33 21.61 2.65
N LEU A 12 3.97 20.78 3.63
CA LEU A 12 4.85 19.73 4.16
C LEU A 12 5.14 18.66 3.11
N GLU A 13 4.15 18.25 2.31
CA GLU A 13 4.32 17.29 1.22
C GLU A 13 5.27 17.82 0.14
N ASN A 14 5.11 19.08 -0.27
CA ASN A 14 6.01 19.71 -1.24
C ASN A 14 7.43 19.84 -0.68
N GLN A 15 7.57 20.21 0.60
CA GLN A 15 8.87 20.29 1.25
C GLN A 15 9.54 18.91 1.33
N ALA A 16 8.79 17.88 1.73
CA ALA A 16 9.28 16.51 1.76
C ALA A 16 9.74 16.05 0.38
N PHE A 17 8.92 16.27 -0.66
CA PHE A 17 9.23 15.86 -2.03
C PHE A 17 10.54 16.47 -2.54
N SER A 18 10.74 17.76 -2.29
CA SER A 18 12.00 18.46 -2.64
C SER A 18 13.20 17.86 -1.90
N LEU A 19 13.06 17.58 -0.60
CA LEU A 19 14.13 16.99 0.22
C LEU A 19 14.47 15.56 -0.19
N MET A 20 13.48 14.73 -0.50
CA MET A 20 13.69 13.35 -0.97
C MET A 20 14.39 13.32 -2.33
N GLY A 21 14.05 14.22 -3.25
CA GLY A 21 14.76 14.35 -4.53
C GLY A 21 16.23 14.73 -4.34
N ARG A 22 16.52 15.66 -3.42
CA ARG A 22 17.90 16.03 -3.07
C ARG A 22 18.65 14.86 -2.43
N LEU A 23 18.03 14.16 -1.48
CA LEU A 23 18.57 12.96 -0.85
C LEU A 23 18.94 11.91 -1.90
N HIS A 24 18.04 11.63 -2.84
CA HIS A 24 18.25 10.69 -3.95
C HIS A 24 19.49 11.06 -4.77
N VAL A 25 19.59 12.31 -5.21
CA VAL A 25 20.72 12.77 -6.05
C VAL A 25 22.05 12.59 -5.33
N VAL A 26 22.12 12.99 -4.06
CA VAL A 26 23.36 12.89 -3.29
C VAL A 26 23.72 11.44 -3.01
N LEU A 27 22.78 10.60 -2.57
CA LEU A 27 23.03 9.17 -2.37
C LEU A 27 23.52 8.47 -3.65
N ARG A 28 22.95 8.84 -4.80
CA ARG A 28 23.39 8.29 -6.09
C ARG A 28 24.81 8.70 -6.43
N ARG A 29 25.21 9.94 -6.13
CA ARG A 29 26.56 10.46 -6.40
C ARG A 29 27.62 9.85 -5.49
N GLU A 30 27.34 9.80 -4.19
CA GLU A 30 28.33 9.40 -3.19
C GLU A 30 28.46 7.88 -3.06
N THR A 31 27.35 7.14 -3.18
CA THR A 31 27.31 5.69 -2.91
C THR A 31 26.87 4.84 -4.10
N GLY A 32 26.50 5.46 -5.21
CA GLY A 32 25.92 4.76 -6.37
C GLY A 32 24.49 4.24 -6.16
N ARG A 33 23.88 4.47 -4.98
CA ARG A 33 22.55 3.96 -4.64
C ARG A 33 21.43 4.73 -5.32
N ILE A 34 20.51 4.00 -5.94
CA ILE A 34 19.25 4.53 -6.47
C ILE A 34 18.18 4.33 -5.41
N THR A 35 17.51 5.41 -5.00
CA THR A 35 16.38 5.37 -4.05
C THR A 35 15.08 5.68 -4.77
N ASP A 36 13.98 5.10 -4.29
CA ASP A 36 12.65 5.35 -4.82
C ASP A 36 11.95 6.43 -3.99
N VAL A 37 11.76 7.62 -4.60
CA VAL A 37 11.16 8.78 -3.94
C VAL A 37 9.67 8.59 -3.69
N GLU A 38 8.95 7.93 -4.60
CA GLU A 38 7.50 7.70 -4.43
C GLU A 38 7.25 6.63 -3.37
N TYR A 39 8.07 5.57 -3.35
CA TYR A 39 7.94 4.53 -2.32
C TYR A 39 8.26 5.07 -0.92
N MET A 40 9.22 6.00 -0.81
CA MET A 40 9.54 6.69 0.45
C MET A 40 8.36 7.46 1.06
N ARG A 41 7.39 7.90 0.24
CA ARG A 41 6.20 8.62 0.73
C ARG A 41 5.16 7.73 1.37
N ILE A 42 5.13 6.45 1.01
CA ILE A 42 4.04 5.54 1.39
C ILE A 42 4.47 4.48 2.40
N ASP A 43 5.77 4.18 2.49
CA ASP A 43 6.29 3.19 3.42
C ASP A 43 7.12 3.84 4.55
N PRO A 44 6.60 3.90 5.79
CA PRO A 44 7.30 4.49 6.92
C PRO A 44 8.62 3.79 7.27
N ALA A 45 8.71 2.47 7.07
CA ALA A 45 9.90 1.72 7.42
C ALA A 45 11.05 2.02 6.45
N TYR A 46 10.76 2.09 5.15
CA TYR A 46 11.68 2.47 4.11
C TYR A 46 12.14 3.91 4.27
N CYS A 47 11.23 4.83 4.59
CA CYS A 47 11.57 6.22 4.90
C CYS A 47 12.56 6.32 6.08
N ARG A 48 12.30 5.60 7.20
CA ARG A 48 13.23 5.54 8.33
C ARG A 48 14.60 4.98 7.94
N HIS A 49 14.63 3.92 7.13
CA HIS A 49 15.87 3.33 6.68
C HIS A 49 16.71 4.34 5.87
N LEU A 50 16.09 5.08 4.95
CA LEU A 50 16.77 6.10 4.15
C LEU A 50 17.26 7.28 5.00
N ILE A 51 16.47 7.72 5.99
CA ILE A 51 16.90 8.74 6.96
C ILE A 51 18.11 8.25 7.75
N GLN A 52 18.08 7.02 8.26
CA GLN A 52 19.21 6.45 8.99
C GLN A 52 20.48 6.38 8.14
N LEU A 53 20.34 5.99 6.86
CA LEU A 53 21.43 5.98 5.91
C LEU A 53 22.01 7.39 5.69
N ALA A 54 21.13 8.40 5.58
CA ALA A 54 21.53 9.79 5.44
C ALA A 54 22.34 10.29 6.65
N LEU A 55 21.87 9.98 7.86
CA LEU A 55 22.54 10.36 9.11
C LEU A 55 23.93 9.71 9.27
N GLN A 56 24.07 8.46 8.80
CA GLN A 56 25.32 7.68 8.88
C GLN A 56 26.34 8.03 7.79
N SER A 57 25.99 8.81 6.78
CA SER A 57 26.84 9.11 5.62
C SER A 57 28.08 9.98 5.92
N GLY A 58 28.12 10.64 7.07
CA GLY A 58 29.19 11.59 7.43
C GLY A 58 29.17 12.92 6.67
N GLN A 59 28.27 13.10 5.69
CA GLN A 59 28.14 14.33 4.92
C GLN A 59 27.09 15.25 5.55
N GLN A 60 27.49 16.48 5.90
CA GLN A 60 26.67 17.41 6.66
C GLN A 60 25.33 17.76 5.97
N ASP A 61 25.34 17.88 4.64
CA ASP A 61 24.12 18.18 3.88
C ASP A 61 23.12 17.02 3.92
N LEU A 62 23.61 15.78 3.85
CA LEU A 62 22.76 14.60 3.93
C LEU A 62 22.18 14.41 5.33
N GLN A 63 22.98 14.71 6.37
CA GLN A 63 22.51 14.73 7.75
C GLN A 63 21.37 15.74 7.95
N LYS A 64 21.55 16.99 7.50
CA LYS A 64 20.50 18.03 7.57
C LYS A 64 19.23 17.63 6.83
N ILE A 65 19.37 17.01 5.65
CA ILE A 65 18.21 16.49 4.90
C ILE A 65 17.51 15.38 5.69
N GLY A 66 18.27 14.44 6.26
CA GLY A 66 17.75 13.33 7.06
C GLY A 66 16.99 13.82 8.30
N GLU A 67 17.57 14.74 9.07
CA GLU A 67 16.94 15.37 10.23
C GLU A 67 15.63 16.07 9.84
N ARG A 68 15.65 16.88 8.77
CA ARG A 68 14.45 17.59 8.34
C ARG A 68 13.36 16.66 7.83
N LEU A 69 13.72 15.59 7.12
CA LEU A 69 12.76 14.56 6.71
C LEU A 69 12.19 13.81 7.90
N HIS A 70 13.01 13.54 8.92
CA HIS A 70 12.53 12.94 10.16
C HIS A 70 11.45 13.79 10.82
N ASP A 71 11.68 15.10 10.96
CA ASP A 71 10.69 16.02 11.55
C ASP A 71 9.39 16.08 10.73
N ILE A 72 9.47 16.14 9.40
CA ILE A 72 8.29 16.24 8.53
C ILE A 72 7.46 14.96 8.54
N TYR A 73 8.10 13.79 8.58
CA TYR A 73 7.39 12.51 8.49
C TYR A 73 7.01 11.91 9.85
N PHE A 74 7.88 12.06 10.85
CA PHE A 74 7.79 11.36 12.15
C PHE A 74 7.73 12.29 13.36
N GLY A 75 7.78 13.62 13.17
CA GLY A 75 7.52 14.56 14.25
C GLY A 75 6.07 14.50 14.76
N GLU A 76 5.76 15.24 15.83
CA GLU A 76 4.45 15.25 16.50
C GLU A 76 3.26 15.48 15.54
N ALA A 77 3.46 16.25 14.47
CA ALA A 77 2.47 16.51 13.41
C ALA A 77 2.96 15.98 12.05
N GLY A 78 3.65 14.85 12.05
CA GLY A 78 4.29 14.28 10.87
C GLY A 78 3.29 13.68 9.87
N LEU A 79 3.68 13.64 8.60
CA LEU A 79 2.84 13.12 7.51
C LEU A 79 2.39 11.67 7.76
N PHE A 80 3.26 10.80 8.31
CA PHE A 80 2.87 9.42 8.63
C PHE A 80 2.04 9.26 9.91
N ILE A 81 1.99 10.28 10.76
CA ILE A 81 1.13 10.28 11.95
C ILE A 81 -0.27 10.78 11.59
N LEU A 82 -0.35 11.75 10.67
CA LEU A 82 -1.59 12.36 10.22
C LEU A 82 -2.33 11.54 9.16
N GLU A 83 -1.62 10.75 8.35
CA GLU A 83 -2.26 9.84 7.41
C GLU A 83 -2.90 8.64 8.13
N HIS A 84 -4.23 8.67 8.22
CA HIS A 84 -5.00 7.50 8.62
C HIS A 84 -4.89 6.42 7.53
N PRO A 85 -4.68 5.14 7.91
CA PRO A 85 -4.65 4.06 6.93
C PRO A 85 -5.95 4.03 6.15
N LYS A 86 -5.86 4.21 4.83
CA LYS A 86 -7.03 4.15 3.95
C LYS A 86 -7.69 2.78 4.15
N PRO A 87 -9.00 2.71 4.44
CA PRO A 87 -9.64 1.45 4.78
C PRO A 87 -9.39 0.40 3.70
N PRO A 88 -9.10 -0.86 4.07
CA PRO A 88 -8.74 -1.90 3.13
C PRO A 88 -9.85 -2.06 2.08
N LEU A 89 -9.48 -2.44 0.85
CA LEU A 89 -10.42 -2.53 -0.26
C LEU A 89 -11.63 -3.40 0.09
N LEU A 90 -11.43 -4.50 0.81
CA LEU A 90 -12.49 -5.38 1.29
C LEU A 90 -13.53 -4.67 2.17
N ALA A 91 -13.10 -3.76 3.06
CA ALA A 91 -14.01 -3.00 3.91
C ALA A 91 -14.86 -2.00 3.11
N ARG A 92 -14.37 -1.54 1.95
CA ARG A 92 -15.12 -0.65 1.06
C ARG A 92 -16.26 -1.39 0.36
N PHE A 93 -16.03 -2.64 -0.06
CA PHE A 93 -17.05 -3.47 -0.71
C PHE A 93 -18.23 -3.83 0.21
N SER A 94 -18.01 -4.00 1.52
CA SER A 94 -19.07 -4.30 2.48
C SER A 94 -20.07 -3.14 2.67
N THR A 95 -19.63 -1.90 2.47
CA THR A 95 -20.48 -0.71 2.70
C THR A 95 -21.52 -0.53 1.59
N THR A 96 -21.18 -0.88 0.35
CA THR A 96 -22.12 -0.82 -0.80
C THR A 96 -23.23 -1.85 -0.75
N HIS A 97 -23.04 -2.96 -0.02
CA HIS A 97 -24.05 -4.03 0.06
C HIS A 97 -25.11 -3.79 1.16
N ALA A 98 -24.81 -2.93 2.14
CA ALA A 98 -25.72 -2.66 3.27
C ALA A 98 -26.88 -1.71 2.90
N THR A 99 -26.77 -0.95 1.81
CA THR A 99 -27.84 -0.04 1.33
C THR A 99 -28.87 -0.71 0.42
N ALA A 100 -28.75 -2.02 0.15
CA ALA A 100 -29.68 -2.78 -0.69
C ALA A 100 -30.66 -3.66 0.13
N ALA A 101 -31.30 -3.09 1.16
CA ALA A 101 -32.42 -3.71 1.88
C ALA A 101 -33.56 -2.68 1.95
N ALA A 102 -34.81 -2.90 1.51
CA ALA A 102 -35.52 -4.02 0.89
C ALA A 102 -36.79 -3.44 0.21
N PRO A 103 -37.34 -3.98 -0.89
CA PRO A 103 -38.72 -3.69 -1.28
C PRO A 103 -39.71 -4.50 -0.42
N PRO A 104 -40.96 -4.02 -0.22
CA PRO A 104 -41.93 -4.69 0.64
C PRO A 104 -42.41 -6.01 0.02
N ALA A 105 -42.57 -7.00 0.89
CA ALA A 105 -42.95 -8.36 0.58
C ALA A 105 -44.26 -8.45 -0.23
N ALA A 106 -44.17 -8.97 -1.45
CA ALA A 106 -45.30 -9.51 -2.19
C ALA A 106 -45.47 -11.00 -1.85
N ALA A 107 -46.68 -11.38 -1.47
CA ALA A 107 -47.06 -12.68 -0.95
C ALA A 107 -46.85 -13.85 -1.95
N ILE A 108 -46.45 -15.00 -1.43
CA ILE A 108 -46.28 -16.28 -2.14
C ILE A 108 -47.54 -17.14 -1.94
N PRO A 109 -48.17 -17.73 -3.00
CA PRO A 109 -49.14 -18.82 -2.83
C PRO A 109 -48.46 -20.19 -2.80
N PRO A 110 -49.08 -21.23 -2.21
CA PRO A 110 -48.37 -22.43 -1.74
C PRO A 110 -48.20 -23.55 -2.79
N ALA A 111 -47.06 -24.22 -2.64
CA ALA A 111 -46.69 -25.62 -2.88
C ALA A 111 -47.59 -26.53 -3.75
N HIS A 112 -46.95 -27.14 -4.77
CA HIS A 112 -47.25 -28.52 -5.16
C HIS A 112 -46.01 -29.39 -4.99
N ALA A 113 -46.17 -30.41 -4.15
CA ALA A 113 -45.25 -31.52 -3.95
C ALA A 113 -45.19 -32.39 -5.20
N GLY A 114 -43.98 -32.76 -5.60
CA GLY A 114 -43.70 -33.71 -6.67
C GLY A 114 -42.31 -34.30 -6.46
N SER A 115 -42.25 -35.36 -5.65
CA SER A 115 -41.13 -36.28 -5.50
C SER A 115 -40.88 -37.04 -6.80
N GLU A 116 -39.60 -37.30 -7.13
CA GLU A 116 -39.01 -38.33 -8.03
C GLU A 116 -37.69 -37.76 -8.59
N THR A 117 -36.54 -38.41 -8.76
CA THR A 117 -36.03 -39.76 -8.49
C THR A 117 -34.50 -39.66 -8.56
N MET A 118 -33.82 -40.34 -7.63
CA MET A 118 -32.36 -40.49 -7.56
C MET A 118 -31.82 -41.19 -8.83
N GLN A 119 -30.91 -40.56 -9.57
CA GLN A 119 -30.04 -41.26 -10.55
C GLN A 119 -28.57 -41.15 -10.11
N PRO A 120 -27.80 -42.26 -10.09
CA PRO A 120 -26.39 -42.24 -9.73
C PRO A 120 -25.53 -41.80 -10.93
N PHE A 121 -24.67 -40.81 -10.72
CA PHE A 121 -23.62 -40.42 -11.67
C PHE A 121 -22.49 -41.47 -11.69
N PRO A 122 -22.08 -42.00 -12.86
CA PRO A 122 -20.87 -42.80 -12.97
C PRO A 122 -19.64 -41.87 -12.97
N GLY A 123 -18.59 -42.29 -12.28
CA GLY A 123 -17.42 -41.48 -11.99
C GLY A 123 -16.51 -41.17 -13.18
N SER A 124 -15.69 -40.14 -13.02
CA SER A 124 -14.35 -40.05 -13.58
C SER A 124 -13.52 -38.99 -12.85
N ALA A 125 -12.51 -39.52 -12.15
CA ALA A 125 -11.16 -39.01 -11.87
C ALA A 125 -10.95 -37.50 -11.59
N ILE A 126 -10.49 -37.23 -10.37
CA ILE A 126 -9.73 -36.04 -9.97
C ILE A 126 -8.31 -36.18 -10.53
N PRO A 127 -7.80 -35.27 -11.38
CA PRO A 127 -6.38 -35.23 -11.68
C PRO A 127 -5.60 -34.52 -10.55
N ASP A 128 -4.54 -35.18 -10.10
CA ASP A 128 -3.57 -34.77 -9.08
C ASP A 128 -2.88 -33.42 -9.45
N PRO A 129 -2.61 -32.49 -8.51
CA PRO A 129 -1.89 -31.26 -8.82
C PRO A 129 -0.38 -31.50 -8.98
N ALA A 130 0.16 -31.13 -10.14
CA ALA A 130 1.59 -31.14 -10.43
C ALA A 130 2.38 -30.14 -9.54
N PRO A 131 3.62 -30.45 -9.13
CA PRO A 131 4.41 -29.63 -8.21
C PRO A 131 4.93 -28.33 -8.87
N PRO A 132 5.19 -27.27 -8.08
CA PRO A 132 5.57 -25.96 -8.60
C PRO A 132 7.02 -25.94 -9.07
N GLU A 133 7.22 -25.69 -10.37
CA GLU A 133 8.52 -25.48 -10.99
C GLU A 133 9.08 -24.11 -10.56
N LYS A 134 10.21 -24.16 -9.85
CA LYS A 134 11.01 -22.99 -9.45
C LYS A 134 11.75 -22.45 -10.69
N ASP A 135 11.26 -21.36 -11.27
CA ASP A 135 12.08 -20.58 -12.20
C ASP A 135 12.51 -19.25 -11.60
N ARG A 136 13.71 -19.31 -11.01
CA ARG A 136 14.50 -18.17 -10.56
C ARG A 136 15.43 -17.76 -11.69
N HIS A 137 15.06 -16.78 -12.50
CA HIS A 137 16.01 -16.14 -13.40
C HIS A 137 15.88 -14.61 -13.37
N TYR A 138 16.57 -14.00 -12.41
CA TYR A 138 16.88 -12.56 -12.37
C TYR A 138 18.04 -12.28 -13.33
N VAL A 139 17.86 -11.41 -14.31
CA VAL A 139 18.93 -10.98 -15.24
C VAL A 139 19.05 -9.46 -15.23
N GLY A 140 19.65 -8.92 -14.18
CA GLY A 140 20.13 -7.54 -14.14
C GLY A 140 21.62 -7.47 -14.46
N ARG A 141 22.00 -7.38 -15.74
CA ARG A 141 23.37 -7.00 -16.13
C ARG A 141 23.47 -5.47 -16.13
N LEU A 142 24.16 -4.92 -15.14
CA LEU A 142 24.69 -3.55 -15.20
C LEU A 142 25.91 -3.56 -16.15
N ARG A 143 25.90 -2.68 -17.14
CA ARG A 143 27.05 -2.35 -17.99
C ARG A 143 27.85 -1.23 -17.36
#